data_AF-A0A484ZQ11-F1
#
_entry.id   AF-A0A484ZQ11-F1
#
_cell.length_a   1.000
_cell.length_b   1.000
_cell.length_c   1.000
_cell.angle_alpha   90.00
_cell.angle_beta   90.00
_cell.angle_gamma   90.00
#
_symmetry.space_group_name_H-M   'P 1'
#
loop_
_entity.id
_entity.type
_entity.pdbx_description
1 polymer ?
#
loop_
_entity_poly.entity_id
_entity_poly.type
_entity_poly.pdbx_seq_one_letter_code
_entity_poly.pdbx_strand_id
1 'polypeptide(L)' 'MIELTQNPQVKFLHCLPAFHDDNTVMGKQMAQQYGLQGGMEVTDDVFESGHSIVFDQAENRMHTIKAVMVATLG' A
#
# COMPACT_ATOMS: atom_id res chain seq x y z
N MET A 1 -2.04 12.54 9.08
CA MET A 1 -0.81 12.51 8.24
C MET A 1 -1.09 13.00 6.82
N ILE A 2 -2.07 12.43 6.11
CA ILE A 2 -2.44 12.87 4.75
C ILE A 2 -2.81 14.36 4.68
N GLU A 3 -3.49 14.90 5.69
CA GLU A 3 -3.88 16.32 5.76
C GLU A 3 -2.70 17.31 5.70
N LEU A 4 -1.51 16.90 6.16
CA LEU A 4 -0.32 17.76 6.15
C LEU A 4 0.19 18.03 4.73
N THR A 5 -0.23 17.23 3.75
CA THR A 5 0.11 17.44 2.34
C THR A 5 -0.57 18.68 1.75
N GLN A 6 -1.63 19.19 2.42
CA GLN A 6 -2.45 20.32 1.98
C GLN A 6 -2.99 20.19 0.55
N ASN A 7 -3.04 18.96 0.02
CA ASN A 7 -3.57 18.65 -1.29
C ASN A 7 -4.76 17.69 -1.15
N PRO A 8 -6.00 18.16 -1.42
CA PRO A 8 -7.18 17.30 -1.30
C PRO A 8 -7.18 16.13 -2.29
N GLN A 9 -6.38 16.20 -3.36
CA GLN A 9 -6.27 15.14 -4.38
C GLN A 9 -5.10 14.20 -4.14
N VAL A 10 -4.39 14.31 -3.01
CA VAL A 10 -3.27 13.42 -2.71
C VAL A 10 -3.71 11.96 -2.75
N LYS A 11 -2.84 11.09 -3.27
CA LYS A 11 -3.05 9.66 -3.35
C LYS A 11 -1.96 8.92 -2.61
N PHE A 12 -2.33 7.82 -1.97
CA PHE A 12 -1.43 6.93 -1.28
C PHE A 12 -1.09 5.73 -2.19
N LEU A 13 0.21 5.44 -2.27
CA LEU A 13 0.81 4.37 -3.06
C LEU A 13 1.67 3.51 -2.13
N HIS A 14 1.67 2.20 -2.36
CA HIS A 14 2.50 1.25 -1.64
C HIS A 14 2.63 -0.04 -2.45
N CYS A 15 3.86 -0.53 -2.60
CA CYS A 15 4.08 -1.85 -3.20
C CYS A 15 3.69 -2.93 -2.18
N LEU A 16 2.68 -3.75 -2.48
CA LEU A 16 2.21 -4.80 -1.58
C LEU A 16 3.23 -5.93 -1.39
N PRO A 17 3.24 -6.62 -0.22
CA PRO A 17 2.31 -6.48 0.91
C PRO A 17 2.59 -5.24 1.79
N ALA A 18 1.58 -4.80 2.56
CA ALA A 18 1.68 -3.75 3.57
C ALA A 18 1.21 -4.27 4.94
N PHE A 19 1.84 -3.86 6.03
CA PHE A 19 1.41 -4.07 7.41
C PHE A 19 0.58 -2.89 7.89
N HIS A 20 -0.66 -2.82 7.40
CA HIS A 20 -1.61 -1.77 7.75
C HIS A 20 -2.53 -2.14 8.93
N ASP A 21 -2.56 -3.43 9.30
CA ASP A 21 -3.38 -3.97 10.38
C ASP A 21 -2.69 -5.14 11.13
N ASP A 22 -3.39 -5.70 12.11
CA ASP A 22 -2.93 -6.85 12.91
C ASP A 22 -3.50 -8.20 12.41
N ASN A 23 -4.07 -8.25 11.20
CA ASN A 23 -4.75 -9.45 10.68
C ASN A 23 -3.77 -10.49 10.10
N THR A 24 -2.50 -10.12 9.94
CA THR A 24 -1.45 -11.05 9.52
C THR A 24 -0.66 -11.59 10.73
N VAL A 25 -0.11 -12.80 10.60
CA VAL A 25 0.68 -13.44 11.67
C VAL A 25 1.86 -12.56 12.09
N MET A 26 2.59 -12.02 11.11
CA MET A 26 3.72 -11.13 11.35
C MET A 26 3.26 -9.74 11.83
N GLY A 27 2.15 -9.22 11.27
CA GLY A 27 1.49 -7.98 11.70
C GLY A 27 1.25 -7.95 13.21
N LYS A 28 0.53 -8.97 13.68
CA LYS A 28 0.19 -9.14 15.10
C LYS A 28 1.41 -9.29 16.02
N GLN A 29 2.43 -10.03 15.60
CA GLN A 29 3.65 -10.21 16.39
C GLN A 29 4.41 -8.89 16.57
N MET A 30 4.57 -8.13 15.49
CA MET A 30 5.26 -6.85 15.50
C MET A 30 4.46 -5.79 16.27
N ALA A 31 3.14 -5.76 16.13
CA ALA A 31 2.27 -4.86 16.90
C ALA A 31 2.39 -5.11 18.41
N GLN A 32 2.50 -6.38 18.84
CA GLN A 32 2.71 -6.74 20.24
C GLN A 32 4.12 -6.39 20.74
N GLN A 33 5.15 -6.63 19.92
CA GLN A 33 6.53 -6.40 20.31
C GLN A 33 6.89 -4.92 20.37
N TYR A 34 6.35 -4.11 19.46
CA TYR A 34 6.74 -2.71 19.28
C TYR A 34 5.63 -1.70 19.58
N GLY A 35 4.43 -2.16 19.96
CA GLY A 35 3.30 -1.29 20.27
C GLY A 35 2.68 -0.59 19.06
N LEU A 36 2.84 -1.16 17.86
CA LEU A 36 2.37 -0.60 16.58
C LEU A 36 1.00 -1.16 16.19
N GLN A 37 0.00 -0.96 17.04
CA GLN A 37 -1.37 -1.43 16.79
C GLN A 37 -2.07 -0.54 15.74
N GLY A 38 -2.79 -1.15 14.80
CA GLY A 38 -3.56 -0.42 13.78
C GLY A 38 -2.74 0.07 12.57
N GLY A 39 -1.55 -0.49 12.39
CA GLY A 39 -0.68 -0.26 11.24
C GLY A 39 0.74 0.17 11.61
N MET A 40 1.70 -0.22 10.78
CA MET A 40 3.14 0.04 11.00
C MET A 40 3.67 1.15 10.10
N GLU A 41 3.87 0.86 8.81
CA GLU A 41 4.34 1.86 7.84
C GLU A 41 3.20 2.75 7.30
N VAL A 42 1.98 2.23 7.38
CA VAL A 42 0.75 2.94 7.04
C VAL A 42 -0.34 2.49 8.01
N THR A 43 -1.18 3.42 8.44
CA THR A 43 -2.34 3.10 9.28
C THR A 43 -3.47 2.51 8.43
N ASP A 44 -4.28 1.62 9.01
CA ASP A 44 -5.44 1.03 8.34
C ASP A 44 -6.36 2.11 7.75
N ASP A 45 -6.59 3.20 8.51
CA ASP A 45 -7.39 4.35 8.10
C ASP A 45 -6.93 4.98 6.77
N VAL A 46 -5.62 4.98 6.49
CA VAL A 46 -5.08 5.54 5.24
C VAL A 46 -5.13 4.49 4.14
N PHE A 47 -4.80 3.24 4.46
CA PHE A 47 -4.77 2.13 3.52
C PHE A 47 -6.14 1.83 2.91
N GLU A 48 -7.21 1.90 3.72
CA GLU A 48 -8.60 1.67 3.30
C GLU A 48 -9.34 2.96 2.89
N SER A 49 -8.69 4.13 2.96
CA SER A 49 -9.32 5.41 2.56
C SER A 49 -9.48 5.55 1.03
N GLY A 50 -10.34 6.46 0.61
CA GLY A 50 -10.44 6.90 -0.79
C GLY A 50 -9.19 7.62 -1.36
N HIS A 51 -8.17 7.86 -0.52
CA HIS A 51 -6.86 8.31 -0.99
C HIS A 51 -5.99 7.14 -1.48
N SER A 52 -6.26 5.91 -1.04
CA SER A 52 -5.50 4.73 -1.42
C SER A 52 -5.81 4.28 -2.84
N ILE A 53 -4.76 4.07 -3.64
CA ILE A 53 -4.84 3.51 -5.00
C ILE A 53 -3.90 2.31 -5.16
N VAL A 54 -3.59 1.63 -4.04
CA VAL A 54 -2.61 0.53 -3.99
C VAL A 54 -3.04 -0.68 -4.83
N PHE A 55 -4.35 -0.93 -4.97
CA PHE A 55 -4.85 -2.02 -5.80
C PHE A 55 -4.76 -1.70 -7.30
N ASP A 56 -5.09 -0.47 -7.72
CA ASP A 56 -4.87 -0.02 -9.10
C ASP A 56 -3.37 -0.06 -9.45
N GLN A 57 -2.50 0.38 -8.52
CA GLN A 57 -1.05 0.27 -8.66
C GLN A 57 -0.60 -1.20 -8.79
N ALA A 58 -1.19 -2.11 -8.00
CA ALA A 58 -0.87 -3.52 -8.05
C ALA A 58 -1.29 -4.17 -9.37
N GLU A 59 -2.47 -3.84 -9.90
CA GLU A 59 -2.94 -4.31 -11.21
C GLU A 59 -2.02 -3.84 -12.34
N ASN A 60 -1.58 -2.58 -12.29
CA ASN A 60 -0.67 -2.00 -13.27
C ASN A 60 0.68 -2.74 -13.41
N ARG A 61 1.05 -3.59 -12.44
CA ARG A 61 2.21 -4.48 -12.56
C ARG A 61 2.06 -5.43 -13.76
N MET A 62 0.86 -5.99 -13.98
CA MET A 62 0.62 -6.92 -15.10
C MET A 62 0.76 -6.22 -16.45
N HIS A 63 0.15 -5.04 -16.59
CA HIS A 63 0.21 -4.24 -17.81
C HIS A 63 1.65 -3.82 -18.15
N THR A 64 2.39 -3.36 -17.14
CA THR A 64 3.77 -2.89 -17.34
C THR A 64 4.69 -4.05 -17.71
N ILE A 65 4.57 -5.21 -17.07
CA ILE A 65 5.33 -6.42 -17.42
C ILE A 65 5.00 -6.87 -18.86
N LYS A 66 3.71 -6.85 -19.25
CA LYS A 66 3.29 -7.15 -20.62
C LYS A 66 3.94 -6.23 -21.64
N ALA A 67 3.98 -4.92 -21.37
CA ALA A 67 4.62 -3.95 -22.25
C ALA A 67 6.12 -4.24 -22.43
N VAL A 68 6.82 -4.58 -21.34
CA VAL A 68 8.23 -4.98 -21.40
C VAL A 68 8.42 -6.22 -22.26
N MET A 69 7.57 -7.24 -22.12
CA MET A 69 7.64 -8.45 -22.94
C MET A 69 7.42 -8.15 -24.42
N VAL A 70 6.41 -7.34 -24.75
CA VAL A 70 6.14 -6.93 -26.14
C VAL A 70 7.31 -6.13 -26.72
N ALA A 71 7.88 -5.20 -25.96
CA ALA A 71 8.99 -4.36 -26.43
C ALA A 71 10.29 -5.13 -26.66
N THR A 72 10.50 -6.25 -25.97
CA THR A 72 11.76 -7.01 -26.00
C THR A 72 11.69 -8.31 -26.78
N LEU A 73 10.49 -8.89 -26.95
CA LEU A 73 10.27 -10.20 -27.59
C LEU A 73 9.24 -10.15 -28.74
N GLY A 74 8.58 -9.02 -28.98
CA GLY A 74 7.51 -8.85 -29.97
C GLY A 74 7.94 -8.30 -31.32
#